data_AF-A0AAP4F7K8-F1
#
_entry.id   AF-A0AAP4F7K8-F1
#
_cell.length_a   1.000
_cell.length_b   1.000
_cell.length_c   1.000
_cell.angle_alpha   90.00
_cell.angle_beta   90.00
_cell.angle_gamma   90.00
#
_symmetry.space_group_name_H-M   'P 1'
#
loop_
_entity.id
_entity.type
_entity.pdbx_description
1 polymer ?
#
loop_
_entity_poly.entity_id
_entity_poly.type
_entity_poly.pdbx_seq_one_letter_code
_entity_poly.pdbx_strand_id
1 'polypeptide(L)'
;MAGASRTGVGIAGAGIGLALGAGLGVFLLSPNIPGATSADTSAATVASSEHEALEAKEQRAQRKAAAADEVVAASGQDIIDGVLDEQPVLVLATADADEDDVEKLRASLQRAGAIDAGVINLAEKFFSQDGADELKTIVANTLPAGTELSAENRDPGTHAGQALGAALTFAEGTDTPNSTTEDRGLLLETLADAEYLDYESGTILPGQAVVLVTGTGAAEGAADSSAEFAAKNQAAFAQALDEAGGATVVAGRAGDAEATNAVEQLRADDATTTAVSTIDAVDQTWGRLATVLAVAEQLQGASGAYGFGDSADAVLPDHDGDESAAESQNAHGHSENE
;
A
#
# COMPACT_ATOMS: atom_id res chain seq x y z
N MET A 1 -43.10 -23.87 26.06
CA MET A 1 -41.90 -24.68 26.37
C MET A 1 -40.78 -24.09 25.54
N ALA A 2 -39.96 -23.24 26.18
CA ALA A 2 -38.51 -23.42 26.33
C ALA A 2 -37.81 -23.50 24.96
N GLY A 3 -37.11 -22.48 24.46
CA GLY A 3 -36.11 -21.68 25.15
C GLY A 3 -34.76 -22.39 25.03
N ALA A 4 -33.99 -22.07 24.00
CA ALA A 4 -32.57 -22.44 23.91
C ALA A 4 -31.83 -21.32 23.16
N SER A 5 -31.44 -20.30 23.93
CA SER A 5 -30.40 -19.35 23.56
C SER A 5 -29.10 -20.13 23.33
N ARG A 6 -28.56 -20.12 22.11
CA ARG A 6 -27.19 -20.55 21.84
C ARG A 6 -26.27 -19.37 22.09
N THR A 7 -25.62 -19.40 23.24
CA THR A 7 -24.54 -18.50 23.60
C THR A 7 -23.33 -18.87 22.74
N GLY A 8 -23.05 -18.07 21.71
CA GLY A 8 -21.78 -18.14 21.01
C GLY A 8 -20.71 -17.49 21.89
N VAL A 9 -19.71 -18.27 22.30
CA VAL A 9 -18.50 -17.74 22.92
C VAL A 9 -17.58 -17.38 21.75
N GLY A 10 -17.53 -16.09 21.40
CA GLY A 10 -16.51 -15.56 20.51
C GLY A 10 -15.18 -15.47 21.24
N ILE A 11 -14.11 -16.01 20.65
CA ILE A 11 -12.74 -15.70 21.06
C ILE A 11 -12.41 -14.38 20.37
N ALA A 12 -12.38 -13.31 21.14
CA ALA A 12 -11.96 -12.00 20.65
C ALA A 12 -10.47 -12.07 20.29
N GLY A 13 -10.14 -11.82 19.01
CA GLY A 13 -8.78 -11.53 18.59
C GLY A 13 -8.29 -10.27 19.30
N ALA A 14 -7.25 -10.40 20.11
CA ALA A 14 -6.65 -9.26 20.77
C ALA A 14 -5.73 -8.52 19.79
N GLY A 15 -6.32 -7.68 18.93
CA GLY A 15 -5.57 -6.65 18.21
C GLY A 15 -5.06 -5.63 19.21
N ILE A 16 -3.74 -5.56 19.42
CA ILE A 16 -3.14 -4.47 20.21
C ILE A 16 -2.89 -3.31 19.24
N GLY A 17 -3.94 -2.56 18.94
CA GLY A 17 -3.82 -1.24 18.31
C GLY A 17 -3.40 -0.21 19.37
N LEU A 18 -2.22 0.39 19.21
CA LEU A 18 -1.78 1.52 20.03
C LEU A 18 -2.05 2.82 19.28
N ALA A 19 -3.20 3.43 19.51
CA ALA A 19 -3.47 4.81 19.10
C ALA A 19 -2.70 5.77 20.01
N LEU A 20 -1.71 6.49 19.47
CA LEU A 20 -1.03 7.59 20.15
C LEU A 20 -1.78 8.90 19.88
N GLY A 21 -2.80 9.17 20.70
CA GLY A 21 -3.46 10.48 20.73
C GLY A 21 -2.63 11.52 21.48
N ALA A 22 -2.21 12.58 20.78
CA ALA A 22 -1.54 13.73 21.39
C ALA A 22 -2.48 14.49 22.34
N GLY A 23 -2.25 14.36 23.65
CA GLY A 23 -2.98 15.11 24.67
C GLY A 23 -2.46 16.54 24.81
N LEU A 24 -3.22 17.51 24.31
CA LEU A 24 -2.99 18.94 24.57
C LEU A 24 -3.15 19.28 26.06
N GLY A 25 -2.08 19.79 26.66
CA GLY A 25 -2.05 20.26 28.05
C GLY A 25 -2.83 21.57 28.24
N VAL A 26 -3.98 21.49 28.90
CA VAL A 26 -4.65 22.67 29.45
C VAL A 26 -3.94 23.12 30.74
N PHE A 27 -3.21 24.24 30.62
CA PHE A 27 -2.53 24.90 31.73
C PHE A 27 -3.54 25.52 32.70
N LEU A 28 -3.75 24.89 33.87
CA LEU A 28 -4.49 25.52 34.97
C LEU A 28 -3.57 26.46 35.75
N LEU A 29 -3.76 27.74 35.49
CA LEU A 29 -3.15 28.90 36.15
C LEU A 29 -3.55 28.95 37.64
N SER A 30 -2.57 29.01 38.54
CA SER A 30 -2.76 29.58 39.89
C SER A 30 -1.46 30.12 40.50
N PRO A 31 -1.53 31.14 41.38
CA PRO A 31 -0.68 32.31 41.26
C PRO A 31 0.56 32.32 42.17
N ASN A 32 1.65 32.81 41.57
CA ASN A 32 2.65 33.74 42.12
C ASN A 32 3.11 33.53 43.58
N ILE A 33 4.23 32.83 43.75
CA ILE A 33 5.11 32.99 44.91
C ILE A 33 6.35 33.78 44.47
N PRO A 34 6.57 35.01 44.95
CA PRO A 34 7.79 35.76 44.69
C PRO A 34 8.98 35.06 45.40
N GLY A 35 9.89 34.46 44.63
CA GLY A 35 11.17 33.97 45.18
C GLY A 35 11.76 32.66 44.62
N ALA A 36 11.27 32.11 43.51
CA ALA A 36 11.82 30.88 42.94
C ALA A 36 12.59 31.13 41.64
N THR A 37 13.87 31.47 41.72
CA THR A 37 14.83 31.38 40.60
C THR A 37 15.26 29.92 40.33
N SER A 38 14.33 28.97 40.42
CA SER A 38 14.59 27.54 40.20
C SER A 38 13.47 26.81 39.44
N ALA A 39 12.48 27.53 38.92
CA ALA A 39 11.38 26.94 38.14
C ALA A 39 11.81 26.51 36.73
N ASP A 40 12.82 27.16 36.14
CA ASP A 40 13.33 26.79 34.81
C ASP A 40 14.10 25.46 34.82
N THR A 41 14.89 25.19 35.86
CA THR A 41 15.64 23.93 35.96
C THR A 41 14.71 22.74 36.17
N SER A 42 13.62 22.88 36.95
CA SER A 42 12.66 21.80 37.22
C SER A 42 11.75 21.49 36.04
N ALA A 43 11.32 22.50 35.27
CA ALA A 43 10.53 22.28 34.08
C ALA A 43 11.37 21.61 32.97
N ALA A 44 12.62 22.03 32.80
CA ALA A 44 13.54 21.42 31.84
C ALA A 44 13.90 19.97 32.21
N THR A 45 14.20 19.66 33.48
CA THR A 45 14.51 18.28 33.89
C THR A 45 13.31 17.34 33.84
N VAL A 46 12.10 17.81 34.18
CA VAL A 46 10.88 17.00 34.03
C VAL A 46 10.60 16.74 32.55
N ALA A 47 10.65 17.77 31.69
CA ALA A 47 10.48 17.62 30.26
C ALA A 47 11.53 16.68 29.63
N SER A 48 12.81 16.77 30.04
CA SER A 48 13.85 15.83 29.59
C SER A 48 13.58 14.39 30.04
N SER A 49 13.18 14.19 31.30
CA SER A 49 12.88 12.84 31.82
C SER A 49 11.64 12.21 31.19
N GLU A 50 10.66 13.03 30.82
CA GLU A 50 9.44 12.60 30.13
C GLU A 50 9.74 12.26 28.67
N HIS A 51 10.57 13.06 27.99
CA HIS A 51 11.06 12.78 26.65
C HIS A 51 11.85 11.46 26.60
N GLU A 52 12.81 11.27 27.51
CA GLU A 52 13.57 10.02 27.63
C GLU A 52 12.67 8.81 27.90
N ALA A 53 11.62 8.98 28.71
CA ALA A 53 10.65 7.92 28.99
C ALA A 53 9.75 7.60 27.78
N LEU A 54 9.40 8.59 26.98
CA LEU A 54 8.65 8.43 25.73
C LEU A 54 9.51 7.73 24.67
N GLU A 55 10.74 8.18 24.44
CA GLU A 55 11.70 7.51 23.54
C GLU A 55 11.94 6.06 23.95
N ALA A 56 12.11 5.79 25.26
CA ALA A 56 12.31 4.44 25.75
C ALA A 56 11.07 3.55 25.56
N LYS A 57 9.85 4.12 25.61
CA LYS A 57 8.60 3.41 25.30
C LYS A 57 8.49 3.13 23.81
N GLU A 58 8.77 4.11 22.97
CA GLU A 58 8.76 4.00 21.51
C GLU A 58 9.73 2.91 21.04
N GLN A 59 10.99 2.97 21.46
CA GLN A 59 11.98 1.95 21.11
C GLN A 59 11.60 0.55 21.59
N ARG A 60 10.92 0.44 22.75
CA ARG A 60 10.39 -0.84 23.23
C ARG A 60 9.22 -1.32 22.37
N ALA A 61 8.36 -0.43 21.92
CA ALA A 61 7.26 -0.75 21.01
C ALA A 61 7.80 -1.22 19.65
N GLN A 62 8.74 -0.48 19.05
CA GLN A 62 9.42 -0.83 17.80
C GLN A 62 10.09 -2.21 17.87
N ARG A 63 10.85 -2.50 18.95
CA ARG A 63 11.46 -3.83 19.13
C ARG A 63 10.42 -4.96 19.27
N LYS A 64 9.28 -4.68 19.90
CA LYS A 64 8.19 -5.67 20.01
C LYS A 64 7.49 -5.89 18.67
N ALA A 65 7.26 -4.83 17.91
CA ALA A 65 6.69 -4.89 16.58
C ALA A 65 7.62 -5.68 15.64
N ALA A 66 8.92 -5.38 15.62
CA ALA A 66 9.90 -6.12 14.84
C ALA A 66 9.95 -7.62 15.21
N ALA A 67 9.88 -7.95 16.51
CA ALA A 67 9.84 -9.34 16.95
C ALA A 67 8.53 -10.04 16.55
N ALA A 68 7.39 -9.33 16.57
CA ALA A 68 6.12 -9.88 16.10
C ALA A 68 6.13 -10.08 14.58
N ASP A 69 6.70 -9.14 13.83
CA ASP A 69 6.91 -9.23 12.39
C ASP A 69 7.78 -10.44 12.01
N GLU A 70 8.83 -10.73 12.80
CA GLU A 70 9.66 -11.94 12.61
C GLU A 70 8.85 -13.24 12.84
N VAL A 71 7.95 -13.26 13.82
CA VAL A 71 7.06 -14.41 14.08
C VAL A 71 6.03 -14.58 12.95
N VAL A 72 5.47 -13.48 12.44
CA VAL A 72 4.58 -13.48 11.28
C VAL A 72 5.35 -13.91 10.03
N ALA A 73 6.57 -13.43 9.82
CA ALA A 73 7.42 -13.83 8.71
C ALA A 73 7.73 -15.33 8.72
N ALA A 74 7.88 -15.93 9.91
CA ALA A 74 8.11 -17.36 10.07
C ALA A 74 6.84 -18.21 9.88
N SER A 75 5.66 -17.67 10.18
CA SER A 75 4.38 -18.41 10.14
C SER A 75 3.54 -18.13 8.89
N GLY A 76 3.77 -16.99 8.23
CA GLY A 76 3.01 -16.50 7.09
C GLY A 76 3.53 -16.99 5.73
N GLN A 77 4.68 -17.67 5.68
CA GLN A 77 5.19 -18.26 4.43
C GLN A 77 4.21 -19.31 3.88
N ASP A 78 3.68 -20.16 4.77
CA ASP A 78 2.73 -21.20 4.40
C ASP A 78 1.37 -20.62 3.99
N ILE A 79 1.07 -19.37 4.37
CA ILE A 79 -0.19 -18.68 4.05
C ILE A 79 -0.20 -18.20 2.60
N ILE A 80 0.94 -17.73 2.09
CA ILE A 80 1.04 -17.14 0.76
C ILE A 80 1.52 -18.11 -0.33
N ASP A 81 2.01 -19.29 0.05
CA ASP A 81 2.54 -20.28 -0.91
C ASP A 81 1.47 -20.68 -1.94
N GLY A 82 1.82 -20.54 -3.23
CA GLY A 82 0.94 -20.85 -4.37
C GLY A 82 -0.29 -19.94 -4.54
N VAL A 83 -0.47 -18.90 -3.73
CA VAL A 83 -1.64 -18.00 -3.81
C VAL A 83 -1.68 -17.21 -5.12
N LEU A 84 -0.53 -16.97 -5.74
CA LEU A 84 -0.37 -16.25 -7.01
C LEU A 84 0.17 -17.14 -8.13
N ASP A 85 -0.02 -18.47 -8.04
CA ASP A 85 0.43 -19.40 -9.06
C ASP A 85 -0.11 -19.01 -10.45
N GLU A 86 0.81 -19.00 -11.42
CA GLU A 86 0.55 -18.66 -12.83
C GLU A 86 0.07 -17.22 -13.08
N GLN A 87 0.13 -16.33 -12.07
CA GLN A 87 -0.29 -14.93 -12.20
C GLN A 87 0.91 -14.02 -12.53
N PRO A 88 0.97 -13.37 -13.72
CA PRO A 88 1.95 -12.34 -14.01
C PRO A 88 1.69 -11.10 -13.16
N VAL A 89 2.66 -10.72 -12.32
CA VAL A 89 2.56 -9.51 -11.49
C VAL A 89 3.65 -8.53 -11.88
N LEU A 90 3.24 -7.32 -12.25
CA LEU A 90 4.14 -6.22 -12.60
C LEU A 90 4.31 -5.29 -11.39
N VAL A 91 5.54 -4.87 -11.12
CA VAL A 91 5.81 -3.89 -10.06
C VAL A 91 6.18 -2.53 -10.67
N LEU A 92 5.49 -1.48 -10.25
CA LEU A 92 5.84 -0.09 -10.53
C LEU A 92 6.36 0.53 -9.23
N ALA A 93 7.50 1.20 -9.26
CA ALA A 93 8.06 1.87 -8.08
C ALA A 93 8.17 3.37 -8.33
N THR A 94 7.66 4.21 -7.44
CA THR A 94 7.85 5.66 -7.55
C THR A 94 9.28 6.07 -7.17
N ALA A 95 9.72 7.26 -7.55
CA ALA A 95 11.10 7.71 -7.30
C ALA A 95 11.48 7.79 -5.82
N ASP A 96 10.50 7.92 -4.93
CA ASP A 96 10.66 7.93 -3.47
C ASP A 96 10.46 6.55 -2.83
N ALA A 97 10.16 5.51 -3.61
CA ALA A 97 10.09 4.14 -3.10
C ALA A 97 11.50 3.63 -2.73
N ASP A 98 11.59 2.95 -1.59
CA ASP A 98 12.83 2.35 -1.12
C ASP A 98 13.14 1.07 -1.89
N GLU A 99 14.33 1.00 -2.51
CA GLU A 99 14.75 -0.13 -3.35
C GLU A 99 14.77 -1.46 -2.59
N ASP A 100 15.16 -1.44 -1.30
CA ASP A 100 15.19 -2.66 -0.49
C ASP A 100 13.77 -3.20 -0.24
N ASP A 101 12.77 -2.32 -0.13
CA ASP A 101 11.38 -2.73 0.05
C ASP A 101 10.78 -3.30 -1.24
N VAL A 102 11.09 -2.69 -2.39
CA VAL A 102 10.71 -3.21 -3.70
C VAL A 102 11.31 -4.61 -3.90
N GLU A 103 12.60 -4.82 -3.60
CA GLU A 103 13.24 -6.13 -3.71
C GLU A 103 12.59 -7.17 -2.79
N LYS A 104 12.37 -6.84 -1.51
CA LYS A 104 11.72 -7.75 -0.55
C LYS A 104 10.28 -8.07 -0.92
N LEU A 105 9.54 -7.11 -1.48
CA LEU A 105 8.18 -7.32 -1.97
C LEU A 105 8.19 -8.28 -3.16
N ARG A 106 9.06 -8.06 -4.15
CA ARG A 106 9.23 -8.98 -5.29
C ARG A 106 9.58 -10.39 -4.84
N ALA A 107 10.47 -10.53 -3.87
CA ALA A 107 10.80 -11.82 -3.29
C ALA A 107 9.61 -12.48 -2.58
N SER A 108 8.65 -11.69 -2.08
CA SER A 108 7.40 -12.19 -1.47
C SER A 108 6.40 -12.63 -2.53
N LEU A 109 6.22 -11.84 -3.60
CA LEU A 109 5.40 -12.20 -4.76
C LEU A 109 5.90 -13.49 -5.42
N GLN A 110 7.21 -13.61 -5.63
CA GLN A 110 7.80 -14.82 -6.22
C GLN A 110 7.62 -16.06 -5.33
N ARG A 111 7.73 -15.91 -4.00
CA ARG A 111 7.45 -17.00 -3.05
C ARG A 111 5.98 -17.42 -3.09
N ALA A 112 5.08 -16.51 -3.42
CA ALA A 112 3.67 -16.82 -3.58
C ALA A 112 3.31 -17.48 -4.92
N GLY A 113 4.28 -17.73 -5.80
CA GLY A 113 4.06 -18.36 -7.10
C GLY A 113 3.86 -17.40 -8.27
N ALA A 114 3.93 -16.07 -8.03
CA ALA A 114 3.75 -15.08 -9.08
C ALA A 114 4.82 -15.20 -10.18
N ILE A 115 4.40 -15.03 -11.43
CA ILE A 115 5.29 -14.85 -12.57
C ILE A 115 5.79 -13.40 -12.54
N ASP A 116 7.11 -13.20 -12.50
CA ASP A 116 7.71 -11.87 -12.54
C ASP A 116 7.47 -11.23 -13.91
N ALA A 117 6.57 -10.23 -13.97
CA ALA A 117 6.29 -9.47 -15.18
C ALA A 117 7.22 -8.26 -15.36
N GLY A 118 8.21 -8.09 -14.48
CA GLY A 118 9.20 -7.03 -14.52
C GLY A 118 8.97 -5.93 -13.49
N VAL A 119 9.89 -4.97 -13.51
CA VAL A 119 9.86 -3.77 -12.64
C VAL A 119 10.10 -2.54 -13.48
N ILE A 120 9.32 -1.49 -13.22
CA ILE A 120 9.50 -0.18 -13.82
C ILE A 120 9.65 0.84 -12.70
N ASN A 121 10.78 1.57 -12.71
CA ASN A 121 11.04 2.67 -11.80
C ASN A 121 10.54 3.97 -12.45
N LEU A 122 9.56 4.63 -11.83
CA LEU A 122 9.01 5.90 -12.29
C LEU A 122 9.85 7.04 -11.72
N ALA A 123 10.34 7.92 -12.60
CA ALA A 123 11.15 9.07 -12.19
C ALA A 123 10.32 10.11 -11.44
N GLU A 124 10.97 10.96 -10.64
CA GLU A 124 10.29 12.00 -9.84
C GLU A 124 9.44 12.92 -10.73
N LYS A 125 9.93 13.23 -11.93
CA LYS A 125 9.22 14.07 -12.89
C LYS A 125 7.92 13.46 -13.44
N PHE A 126 7.70 12.16 -13.28
CA PHE A 126 6.47 11.49 -13.71
C PHE A 126 5.24 12.02 -12.99
N PHE A 127 5.38 12.38 -11.71
CA PHE A 127 4.28 12.91 -10.89
C PHE A 127 4.47 14.39 -10.53
N SER A 128 5.47 15.05 -11.11
CA SER A 128 5.75 16.46 -10.83
C SER A 128 4.92 17.40 -11.71
N GLN A 129 4.69 18.62 -11.23
CA GLN A 129 4.01 19.67 -12.01
C GLN A 129 4.81 20.04 -13.26
N ASP A 130 6.14 20.06 -13.16
CA ASP A 130 7.03 20.46 -14.24
C ASP A 130 7.06 19.43 -15.39
N GLY A 131 6.90 18.14 -15.08
CA GLY A 131 6.86 17.07 -16.10
C GLY A 131 5.48 16.83 -16.72
N ALA A 132 4.41 17.35 -16.10
CA ALA A 132 3.03 17.02 -16.46
C ALA A 132 2.67 17.27 -17.93
N ASP A 133 3.01 18.42 -18.49
CA ASP A 133 2.63 18.80 -19.86
C ASP A 133 3.37 17.99 -20.93
N GLU A 134 4.65 17.71 -20.69
CA GLU A 134 5.46 16.88 -21.58
C GLU A 134 5.02 15.41 -21.49
N LEU A 135 4.80 14.88 -20.29
CA LEU A 135 4.27 13.53 -20.09
C LEU A 135 2.97 13.33 -20.86
N LYS A 136 2.01 14.26 -20.71
CA LYS A 136 0.74 14.24 -21.45
C LYS A 136 0.93 14.24 -22.96
N THR A 137 1.90 15.01 -23.44
CA THR A 137 2.22 15.06 -24.87
C THR A 137 2.80 13.73 -25.35
N ILE A 138 3.71 13.12 -24.59
CA ILE A 138 4.31 11.83 -24.93
C ILE A 138 3.23 10.76 -24.98
N VAL A 139 2.45 10.59 -23.90
CA VAL A 139 1.44 9.52 -23.83
C VAL A 139 0.41 9.68 -24.94
N ALA A 140 -0.08 10.90 -25.21
CA ALA A 140 -1.06 11.13 -26.28
C ALA A 140 -0.54 10.78 -27.70
N ASN A 141 0.78 10.82 -27.92
CA ASN A 141 1.39 10.49 -29.21
C ASN A 141 1.88 9.03 -29.31
N THR A 142 1.85 8.29 -28.21
CA THR A 142 2.38 6.91 -28.11
C THR A 142 1.35 5.92 -27.56
N LEU A 143 0.07 6.29 -27.58
CA LEU A 143 -1.03 5.43 -27.14
C LEU A 143 -1.06 4.11 -27.93
N PRO A 144 -1.19 2.95 -27.24
CA PRO A 144 -1.47 1.69 -27.89
C PRO A 144 -2.76 1.75 -28.71
N ALA A 145 -2.80 1.00 -29.81
CA ALA A 145 -3.93 1.01 -30.73
C ALA A 145 -5.25 0.61 -30.01
N GLY A 146 -6.31 1.40 -30.23
CA GLY A 146 -7.62 1.15 -29.62
C GLY A 146 -7.79 1.74 -28.22
N THR A 147 -6.75 2.37 -27.66
CA THR A 147 -6.83 3.09 -26.39
C THR A 147 -7.36 4.51 -26.60
N GLU A 148 -8.30 4.94 -25.77
CA GLU A 148 -8.78 6.32 -25.74
C GLU A 148 -8.48 6.94 -24.38
N LEU A 149 -7.92 8.15 -24.39
CA LEU A 149 -7.73 8.94 -23.16
C LEU A 149 -9.02 9.67 -22.81
N SER A 150 -9.32 9.79 -21.52
CA SER A 150 -10.53 10.48 -21.07
C SER A 150 -10.54 11.95 -21.53
N ALA A 151 -11.65 12.34 -22.16
CA ALA A 151 -11.88 13.74 -22.54
C ALA A 151 -12.32 14.60 -21.34
N GLU A 152 -12.86 13.95 -20.30
CA GLU A 152 -13.44 14.56 -19.10
C GLU A 152 -12.38 14.74 -18.00
N ASN A 153 -11.60 13.69 -17.73
CA ASN A 153 -10.49 13.73 -16.78
C ASN A 153 -9.17 13.89 -17.54
N ARG A 154 -8.56 15.08 -17.40
CA ARG A 154 -7.32 15.46 -18.09
C ARG A 154 -6.14 15.64 -17.15
N ASP A 155 -6.26 15.09 -15.96
CA ASP A 155 -5.18 15.08 -14.98
C ASP A 155 -4.03 14.23 -15.53
N PRO A 156 -2.75 14.66 -15.38
CA PRO A 156 -1.59 13.94 -15.89
C PRO A 156 -1.52 12.49 -15.41
N GLY A 157 -1.80 12.25 -14.13
CA GLY A 157 -1.85 10.90 -13.54
C GLY A 157 -2.86 10.00 -14.23
N THR A 158 -4.08 10.47 -14.49
CA THR A 158 -5.11 9.70 -15.21
C THR A 158 -4.65 9.34 -16.62
N HIS A 159 -4.19 10.31 -17.42
CA HIS A 159 -3.78 10.04 -18.80
C HIS A 159 -2.56 9.12 -18.88
N ALA A 160 -1.61 9.28 -17.97
CA ALA A 160 -0.47 8.38 -17.87
C ALA A 160 -0.89 6.97 -17.45
N GLY A 161 -1.82 6.85 -16.50
CA GLY A 161 -2.35 5.57 -16.01
C GLY A 161 -3.17 4.85 -17.07
N GLN A 162 -3.94 5.56 -17.87
CA GLN A 162 -4.68 4.98 -18.99
C GLN A 162 -3.74 4.46 -20.09
N ALA A 163 -2.71 5.23 -20.43
CA ALA A 163 -1.74 4.83 -21.44
C ALA A 163 -0.88 3.63 -20.97
N LEU A 164 -0.35 3.69 -19.75
CA LEU A 164 0.44 2.61 -19.18
C LEU A 164 -0.42 1.40 -18.84
N GLY A 165 -1.65 1.57 -18.37
CA GLY A 165 -2.59 0.47 -18.14
C GLY A 165 -2.86 -0.30 -19.42
N ALA A 166 -3.25 0.39 -20.49
CA ALA A 166 -3.43 -0.26 -21.79
C ALA A 166 -2.16 -0.95 -22.32
N ALA A 167 -0.97 -0.41 -22.01
CA ALA A 167 0.29 -1.00 -22.43
C ALA A 167 0.68 -2.23 -21.58
N LEU A 168 0.42 -2.19 -20.27
CA LEU A 168 1.04 -3.06 -19.28
C LEU A 168 0.10 -4.11 -18.70
N THR A 169 -1.21 -4.05 -18.95
CA THR A 169 -2.17 -4.99 -18.35
C THR A 169 -2.82 -5.92 -19.37
N PHE A 170 -3.50 -6.94 -18.85
CA PHE A 170 -4.47 -7.71 -19.59
C PHE A 170 -5.83 -7.03 -19.58
N ALA A 171 -6.67 -7.30 -20.58
CA ALA A 171 -8.06 -6.88 -20.55
C ALA A 171 -8.78 -7.59 -19.39
N GLU A 172 -9.50 -6.83 -18.58
CA GLU A 172 -10.18 -7.29 -17.37
C GLU A 172 -10.95 -8.60 -17.61
N GLY A 173 -10.67 -9.61 -16.77
CA GLY A 173 -11.31 -10.92 -16.82
C GLY A 173 -10.91 -11.80 -18.02
N THR A 174 -9.80 -11.48 -18.71
CA THR A 174 -9.30 -12.26 -19.85
C THR A 174 -7.79 -12.47 -19.81
N ASP A 175 -7.31 -13.52 -20.50
CA ASP A 175 -5.88 -13.75 -20.72
C ASP A 175 -5.34 -13.03 -21.98
N THR A 176 -6.00 -11.96 -22.43
CA THR A 176 -5.60 -11.21 -23.62
C THR A 176 -4.92 -9.90 -23.21
N PRO A 177 -3.64 -9.67 -23.55
CA PRO A 177 -2.97 -8.41 -23.32
C PRO A 177 -3.72 -7.25 -24.00
N ASN A 178 -3.84 -6.10 -23.32
CA ASN A 178 -4.49 -4.91 -23.87
C ASN A 178 -3.74 -4.29 -25.07
N SER A 179 -2.44 -4.59 -25.20
CA SER A 179 -1.59 -4.08 -26.28
C SER A 179 -0.67 -5.14 -26.87
N THR A 180 -0.19 -4.85 -28.08
CA THR A 180 0.87 -5.65 -28.72
C THR A 180 2.21 -5.43 -28.01
N THR A 181 3.15 -6.35 -28.18
CA THR A 181 4.51 -6.19 -27.65
C THR A 181 5.22 -4.98 -28.26
N GLU A 182 4.95 -4.70 -29.54
CA GLU A 182 5.49 -3.54 -30.25
C GLU A 182 4.94 -2.22 -29.69
N ASP A 183 3.63 -2.11 -29.43
CA ASP A 183 3.03 -0.90 -28.87
C ASP A 183 3.51 -0.64 -27.43
N ARG A 184 3.56 -1.69 -26.59
CA ARG A 184 4.11 -1.60 -25.23
C ARG A 184 5.57 -1.16 -25.26
N GLY A 185 6.38 -1.77 -26.13
CA GLY A 185 7.80 -1.40 -26.30
C GLY A 185 7.96 0.06 -26.70
N LEU A 186 7.20 0.53 -27.70
CA LEU A 186 7.27 1.91 -28.17
C LEU A 186 6.95 2.93 -27.07
N LEU A 187 5.89 2.70 -26.29
CA LEU A 187 5.52 3.59 -25.18
C LEU A 187 6.62 3.63 -24.11
N LEU A 188 7.09 2.46 -23.67
CA LEU A 188 8.12 2.35 -22.63
C LEU A 188 9.46 2.95 -23.08
N GLU A 189 9.90 2.68 -24.31
CA GLU A 189 11.11 3.27 -24.90
C GLU A 189 10.99 4.79 -24.98
N THR A 190 9.85 5.33 -25.43
CA THR A 190 9.66 6.79 -25.53
C THR A 190 9.67 7.47 -24.16
N LEU A 191 9.02 6.86 -23.15
CA LEU A 191 9.04 7.38 -21.79
C LEU A 191 10.44 7.28 -21.15
N ALA A 192 11.18 6.20 -21.42
CA ALA A 192 12.55 6.03 -20.95
C ALA A 192 13.55 7.00 -21.61
N ASP A 193 13.46 7.19 -22.93
CA ASP A 193 14.26 8.17 -23.67
C ASP A 193 14.00 9.60 -23.18
N ALA A 194 12.76 9.86 -22.78
CA ALA A 194 12.35 11.09 -22.13
C ALA A 194 12.55 11.06 -20.61
N GLU A 195 13.30 10.12 -20.03
CA GLU A 195 13.68 10.00 -18.61
C GLU A 195 12.50 9.97 -17.60
N TYR A 196 11.29 9.62 -18.04
CA TYR A 196 10.11 9.51 -17.18
C TYR A 196 10.08 8.20 -16.39
N LEU A 197 10.77 7.18 -16.87
CA LEU A 197 10.88 5.88 -16.22
C LEU A 197 12.19 5.19 -16.60
N ASP A 198 12.55 4.17 -15.85
CA ASP A 198 13.67 3.27 -16.12
C ASP A 198 13.22 1.81 -15.93
N TYR A 199 13.71 0.92 -16.78
CA TYR A 199 13.40 -0.51 -16.75
C TYR A 199 14.45 -1.32 -17.49
N GLU A 200 14.56 -2.61 -17.16
CA GLU A 200 15.43 -3.52 -17.89
C GLU A 200 14.79 -3.91 -19.23
N SER A 201 15.40 -3.50 -20.35
CA SER A 201 14.85 -3.74 -21.69
C SER A 201 14.63 -5.22 -21.96
N GLY A 202 13.45 -5.57 -22.50
CA GLY A 202 13.08 -6.94 -22.83
C GLY A 202 12.62 -7.79 -21.65
N THR A 203 12.48 -7.22 -20.44
CA THR A 203 11.98 -7.94 -19.25
C THR A 203 10.49 -7.71 -18.99
N ILE A 204 9.90 -6.66 -19.55
CA ILE A 204 8.53 -6.25 -19.22
C ILE A 204 7.50 -7.09 -19.99
N LEU A 205 6.71 -7.84 -19.23
CA LEU A 205 5.54 -8.58 -19.68
C LEU A 205 4.26 -7.85 -19.25
N PRO A 206 3.11 -8.08 -19.91
CA PRO A 206 1.85 -7.64 -19.35
C PRO A 206 1.61 -8.32 -18.00
N GLY A 207 1.08 -7.57 -17.03
CA GLY A 207 0.70 -8.04 -15.70
C GLY A 207 -0.81 -8.25 -15.60
N GLN A 208 -1.24 -9.39 -15.04
CA GLN A 208 -2.64 -9.58 -14.63
C GLN A 208 -2.96 -8.75 -13.38
N ALA A 209 -1.95 -8.48 -12.55
CA ALA A 209 -2.01 -7.49 -11.50
C ALA A 209 -0.82 -6.52 -11.58
N VAL A 210 -1.04 -5.30 -11.13
CA VAL A 210 -0.01 -4.26 -11.00
C VAL A 210 0.11 -3.86 -9.53
N VAL A 211 1.33 -3.87 -9.01
CA VAL A 211 1.62 -3.35 -7.67
C VAL A 211 2.39 -2.04 -7.81
N LEU A 212 1.78 -0.93 -7.42
CA LEU A 212 2.42 0.37 -7.33
C LEU A 212 3.00 0.55 -5.92
N VAL A 213 4.32 0.52 -5.82
CA VAL A 213 5.05 0.78 -4.59
C VAL A 213 5.36 2.27 -4.50
N THR A 214 4.92 2.90 -3.42
CA THR A 214 5.18 4.32 -3.15
C THR A 214 6.09 4.49 -1.94
N GLY A 215 6.80 5.61 -1.86
CA GLY A 215 7.52 6.01 -0.65
C GLY A 215 6.59 6.45 0.48
N THR A 216 7.15 7.18 1.45
CA THR A 216 6.41 7.79 2.56
C THR A 216 5.57 9.01 2.15
N GLY A 217 5.65 9.44 0.88
CA GLY A 217 5.23 10.76 0.45
C GLY A 217 6.32 11.81 0.73
N ALA A 218 6.03 13.06 0.40
CA ALA A 218 7.03 14.12 0.45
C ALA A 218 7.57 14.35 1.87
N ALA A 219 8.90 14.48 1.97
CA ALA A 219 9.61 14.75 3.22
C ALA A 219 9.26 16.14 3.82
N GLU A 220 9.47 16.30 5.14
CA GLU A 220 9.39 17.59 5.82
C GLU A 220 10.20 18.66 5.03
N GLY A 221 9.50 19.67 4.51
CA GLY A 221 10.11 20.80 3.77
C GLY A 221 9.81 20.86 2.27
N ALA A 222 9.12 19.87 1.70
CA ALA A 222 8.45 20.07 0.41
C ALA A 222 7.37 21.15 0.55
N ALA A 223 7.15 21.97 -0.48
CA ALA A 223 5.99 22.84 -0.49
C ALA A 223 4.73 21.97 -0.50
N ASP A 224 3.83 22.15 0.48
CA ASP A 224 2.61 21.34 0.65
C ASP A 224 1.87 21.08 -0.67
N SER A 225 1.79 22.10 -1.54
CA SER A 225 1.11 22.02 -2.83
C SER A 225 1.77 21.09 -3.87
N SER A 226 3.08 20.87 -3.79
CA SER A 226 3.80 19.97 -4.70
C SER A 226 3.64 18.52 -4.27
N ALA A 227 3.69 18.27 -2.96
CA ALA A 227 3.42 16.97 -2.35
C ALA A 227 1.98 16.52 -2.62
N GLU A 228 1.01 17.41 -2.40
CA GLU A 228 -0.40 17.17 -2.67
C GLU A 228 -0.66 16.88 -4.15
N PHE A 229 -0.01 17.63 -5.05
CA PHE A 229 -0.11 17.37 -6.48
C PHE A 229 0.42 15.97 -6.86
N ALA A 230 1.60 15.58 -6.34
CA ALA A 230 2.17 14.27 -6.63
C ALA A 230 1.27 13.15 -6.10
N ALA A 231 0.84 13.22 -4.83
CA ALA A 231 -0.04 12.22 -4.22
C ALA A 231 -1.37 12.07 -4.97
N LYS A 232 -1.99 13.19 -5.38
CA LYS A 232 -3.22 13.18 -6.18
C LYS A 232 -2.99 12.51 -7.54
N ASN A 233 -1.88 12.82 -8.21
CA ASN A 233 -1.59 12.19 -9.52
C ASN A 233 -1.22 10.71 -9.39
N GLN A 234 -0.56 10.29 -8.31
CA GLN A 234 -0.30 8.89 -8.01
C GLN A 234 -1.61 8.12 -7.76
N ALA A 235 -2.55 8.69 -7.01
CA ALA A 235 -3.87 8.11 -6.79
C ALA A 235 -4.67 7.99 -8.10
N ALA A 236 -4.74 9.06 -8.88
CA ALA A 236 -5.42 9.06 -10.18
C ALA A 236 -4.76 8.10 -11.20
N PHE A 237 -3.45 7.92 -11.11
CA PHE A 237 -2.69 6.95 -11.90
C PHE A 237 -3.05 5.51 -11.52
N ALA A 238 -3.08 5.18 -10.23
CA ALA A 238 -3.47 3.86 -9.75
C ALA A 238 -4.92 3.50 -10.12
N GLN A 239 -5.86 4.44 -9.99
CA GLN A 239 -7.25 4.25 -10.44
C GLN A 239 -7.32 3.94 -11.93
N ALA A 240 -6.60 4.69 -12.77
CA ALA A 240 -6.60 4.48 -14.21
C ALA A 240 -5.92 3.17 -14.64
N LEU A 241 -4.93 2.68 -13.88
CA LEU A 241 -4.37 1.34 -14.07
C LEU A 241 -5.39 0.26 -13.75
N ASP A 242 -6.14 0.44 -12.66
CA ASP A 242 -7.18 -0.50 -12.25
C ASP A 242 -8.32 -0.57 -13.27
N GLU A 243 -8.79 0.57 -13.77
CA GLU A 243 -9.78 0.64 -14.85
C GLU A 243 -9.33 -0.08 -16.14
N ALA A 244 -8.02 -0.18 -16.39
CA ALA A 244 -7.48 -0.84 -17.56
C ALA A 244 -7.24 -2.36 -17.35
N GLY A 245 -6.85 -2.78 -16.13
CA GLY A 245 -6.38 -4.14 -15.84
C GLY A 245 -7.27 -4.96 -14.90
N GLY A 246 -8.06 -4.31 -14.06
CA GLY A 246 -8.94 -4.93 -13.06
C GLY A 246 -8.27 -5.38 -11.76
N ALA A 247 -6.96 -5.18 -11.61
CA ALA A 247 -6.24 -5.52 -10.38
C ALA A 247 -5.01 -4.62 -10.17
N THR A 248 -5.20 -3.52 -9.44
CA THR A 248 -4.11 -2.62 -9.00
C THR A 248 -4.01 -2.48 -7.49
N VAL A 249 -2.87 -2.85 -6.93
CA VAL A 249 -2.56 -2.69 -5.50
C VAL A 249 -1.59 -1.52 -5.30
N VAL A 250 -1.86 -0.64 -4.35
CA VAL A 250 -0.94 0.44 -3.94
C VAL A 250 -0.36 0.13 -2.57
N ALA A 251 0.96 -0.06 -2.51
CA ALA A 251 1.68 -0.40 -1.30
C ALA A 251 2.65 0.72 -0.92
N GLY A 252 2.34 1.45 0.14
CA GLY A 252 3.17 2.55 0.65
C GLY A 252 3.84 2.20 1.96
N ARG A 253 4.84 2.99 2.36
CA ARG A 253 5.27 3.02 3.77
C ARG A 253 4.23 3.77 4.60
N ALA A 254 4.10 3.39 5.87
CA ALA A 254 3.33 4.21 6.80
C ALA A 254 4.02 5.58 6.93
N GLY A 255 3.35 6.64 6.49
CA GLY A 255 3.81 8.01 6.67
C GLY A 255 3.49 8.53 8.08
N ASP A 256 4.01 9.70 8.41
CA ASP A 256 3.53 10.46 9.57
C ASP A 256 2.03 10.75 9.43
N ALA A 257 1.32 10.95 10.54
CA ALA A 257 -0.13 11.19 10.53
C ALA A 257 -0.58 12.42 9.71
N GLU A 258 0.37 13.31 9.35
CA GLU A 258 0.15 14.51 8.53
C GLU A 258 0.68 14.34 7.08
N ALA A 259 1.28 13.20 6.75
CA ALA A 259 1.90 12.96 5.45
C ALA A 259 0.84 12.86 4.34
N THR A 260 0.99 13.70 3.31
CA THR A 260 0.16 13.60 2.10
C THR A 260 0.75 12.54 1.17
N ASN A 261 0.08 11.40 1.06
CA ASN A 261 0.52 10.26 0.27
C ASN A 261 -0.63 9.67 -0.57
N ALA A 262 -0.28 8.84 -1.57
CA ALA A 262 -1.25 8.26 -2.49
C ALA A 262 -2.27 7.33 -1.79
N VAL A 263 -1.85 6.57 -0.78
CA VAL A 263 -2.72 5.65 -0.03
C VAL A 263 -3.86 6.42 0.65
N GLU A 264 -3.54 7.51 1.35
CA GLU A 264 -4.55 8.36 1.99
C GLU A 264 -5.46 9.04 0.97
N GLN A 265 -4.93 9.47 -0.19
CA GLN A 265 -5.74 10.06 -1.27
C GLN A 265 -6.73 9.05 -1.85
N LEU A 266 -6.31 7.80 -2.04
CA LEU A 266 -7.17 6.72 -2.53
C LEU A 266 -8.25 6.35 -1.51
N ARG A 267 -7.90 6.32 -0.22
CA ARG A 267 -8.84 6.00 0.88
C ARG A 267 -9.85 7.12 1.15
N ALA A 268 -9.52 8.36 0.82
CA ALA A 268 -10.41 9.50 0.99
C ALA A 268 -11.56 9.55 -0.05
N ASP A 269 -11.48 8.76 -1.12
CA ASP A 269 -12.49 8.70 -2.19
C ASP A 269 -13.27 7.37 -2.15
N ASP A 270 -14.55 7.44 -1.77
CA ASP A 270 -15.45 6.28 -1.65
C ASP A 270 -15.59 5.46 -2.95
N ALA A 271 -15.37 6.06 -4.13
CA ALA A 271 -15.43 5.32 -5.40
C ALA A 271 -14.16 4.49 -5.64
N THR A 272 -13.08 4.84 -4.96
CA THR A 272 -11.74 4.27 -5.17
C THR A 272 -11.45 3.14 -4.19
N THR A 273 -11.96 3.25 -2.95
CA THR A 273 -11.86 2.20 -1.92
C THR A 273 -12.49 0.88 -2.37
N THR A 274 -13.39 0.92 -3.36
CA THR A 274 -14.05 -0.27 -3.93
C THR A 274 -13.34 -0.89 -5.14
N ALA A 275 -12.24 -0.33 -5.61
CA ALA A 275 -11.54 -0.79 -6.81
C ALA A 275 -10.06 -1.09 -6.55
N VAL A 276 -9.36 -0.16 -5.89
CA VAL A 276 -7.91 -0.25 -5.64
C VAL A 276 -7.64 -0.71 -4.21
N SER A 277 -6.94 -1.83 -4.05
CA SER A 277 -6.46 -2.25 -2.74
C SER A 277 -5.29 -1.38 -2.28
N THR A 278 -5.28 -1.00 -1.01
CA THR A 278 -4.26 -0.10 -0.46
C THR A 278 -3.62 -0.69 0.79
N ILE A 279 -2.29 -0.66 0.89
CA ILE A 279 -1.54 -1.20 2.02
C ILE A 279 -0.67 -0.11 2.62
N ASP A 280 -0.76 0.06 3.94
CA ASP A 280 0.24 0.78 4.72
C ASP A 280 1.33 -0.18 5.23
N ALA A 281 2.57 0.31 5.28
CA ALA A 281 3.76 -0.38 5.79
C ALA A 281 4.38 -1.50 4.92
N VAL A 282 4.61 -1.24 3.63
CA VAL A 282 5.40 -2.13 2.73
C VAL A 282 6.83 -2.41 3.24
N ASP A 283 7.36 -1.57 4.14
CA ASP A 283 8.64 -1.77 4.82
C ASP A 283 8.61 -2.93 5.83
N GLN A 284 7.43 -3.31 6.31
CA GLN A 284 7.24 -4.41 7.25
C GLN A 284 6.91 -5.72 6.54
N THR A 285 7.26 -6.85 7.14
CA THR A 285 7.04 -8.17 6.53
C THR A 285 5.57 -8.51 6.42
N TRP A 286 4.78 -8.20 7.45
CA TRP A 286 3.33 -8.35 7.39
C TRP A 286 2.72 -7.47 6.29
N GLY A 287 3.22 -6.25 6.06
CA GLY A 287 2.71 -5.37 5.01
C GLY A 287 2.95 -5.96 3.62
N ARG A 288 4.13 -6.53 3.39
CA ARG A 288 4.41 -7.28 2.15
C ARG A 288 3.53 -8.52 1.99
N LEU A 289 3.24 -9.25 3.08
CA LEU A 289 2.29 -10.37 3.05
C LEU A 289 0.87 -9.87 2.72
N ALA A 290 0.45 -8.75 3.31
CA ALA A 290 -0.81 -8.10 3.01
C ALA A 290 -0.91 -7.73 1.53
N THR A 291 0.17 -7.17 0.95
CA THR A 291 0.23 -6.85 -0.47
C THR A 291 0.04 -8.08 -1.34
N VAL A 292 0.71 -9.19 -1.04
CA VAL A 292 0.55 -10.45 -1.78
C VAL A 292 -0.90 -10.96 -1.73
N LEU A 293 -1.50 -10.97 -0.53
CA LEU A 293 -2.89 -11.39 -0.36
C LEU A 293 -3.87 -10.44 -1.06
N ALA A 294 -3.59 -9.13 -1.05
CA ALA A 294 -4.43 -8.13 -1.68
C ALA A 294 -4.38 -8.24 -3.22
N VAL A 295 -3.23 -8.61 -3.79
CA VAL A 295 -3.14 -8.96 -5.22
C VAL A 295 -4.07 -10.14 -5.53
N ALA A 296 -4.04 -11.18 -4.70
CA ALA A 296 -4.87 -12.36 -4.89
C ALA A 296 -6.37 -12.05 -4.75
N GLU A 297 -6.73 -11.16 -3.83
CA GLU A 297 -8.09 -10.67 -3.64
C GLU A 297 -8.58 -9.87 -4.86
N GLN A 298 -7.76 -8.98 -5.40
CA GLN A 298 -8.12 -8.20 -6.59
C GLN A 298 -8.27 -9.04 -7.84
N LEU A 299 -7.42 -10.06 -8.03
CA LEU A 299 -7.59 -11.03 -9.11
C LEU A 299 -8.92 -11.82 -8.99
N GLN A 300 -9.55 -11.83 -7.82
CA GLN A 300 -10.88 -12.39 -7.58
C GLN A 300 -12.01 -11.33 -7.65
N GLY A 301 -11.68 -10.07 -7.93
CA GLY A 301 -12.62 -8.96 -8.10
C GLY A 301 -13.05 -8.28 -6.80
N ALA A 302 -12.28 -8.42 -5.71
CA ALA A 302 -12.50 -7.72 -4.45
C ALA A 302 -11.33 -6.77 -4.12
N SER A 303 -11.56 -5.81 -3.23
CA SER A 303 -10.54 -4.86 -2.82
C SER A 303 -10.75 -4.41 -1.37
N GLY A 304 -9.70 -3.87 -0.75
CA GLY A 304 -9.79 -3.31 0.60
C GLY A 304 -8.63 -2.40 1.00
N ALA A 305 -8.81 -1.68 2.10
CA ALA A 305 -7.76 -0.90 2.75
C ALA A 305 -7.14 -1.70 3.90
N TYR A 306 -5.86 -2.04 3.77
CA TYR A 306 -5.14 -2.88 4.72
C TYR A 306 -4.07 -2.11 5.48
N GLY A 307 -4.01 -2.39 6.79
CA GLY A 307 -2.97 -1.88 7.64
C GLY A 307 -3.43 -1.53 9.05
N PHE A 308 -2.69 -0.64 9.70
CA PHE A 308 -2.97 -0.22 11.09
C PHE A 308 -3.49 1.22 11.22
N GLY A 309 -3.53 1.98 10.12
CA GLY A 309 -4.12 3.32 10.12
C GLY A 309 -5.61 3.31 10.43
N ASP A 310 -6.13 4.44 10.94
CA ASP A 310 -7.58 4.60 11.19
C ASP A 310 -8.42 4.49 9.91
N SER A 311 -7.78 4.66 8.74
CA SER A 311 -8.37 4.53 7.41
C SER A 311 -8.34 3.09 6.86
N ALA A 312 -7.83 2.11 7.61
CA ALA A 312 -7.80 0.70 7.20
C ALA A 312 -9.07 -0.06 7.63
N ASP A 313 -9.55 -0.94 6.75
CA ASP A 313 -10.68 -1.84 7.00
C ASP A 313 -10.26 -3.04 7.88
N ALA A 314 -9.05 -3.55 7.62
CA ALA A 314 -8.47 -4.70 8.32
C ALA A 314 -6.93 -4.63 8.28
N VAL A 315 -6.24 -5.48 9.04
CA VAL A 315 -4.76 -5.56 8.97
C VAL A 315 -4.31 -6.34 7.74
N LEU A 316 -5.04 -7.41 7.37
CA LEU A 316 -4.77 -8.28 6.24
C LEU A 316 -6.09 -8.57 5.52
N PRO A 317 -6.05 -8.89 4.20
CA PRO A 317 -7.18 -9.47 3.49
C PRO A 317 -7.64 -10.77 4.14
N ASP A 318 -8.94 -11.05 4.06
CA ASP A 318 -9.48 -12.35 4.43
C ASP A 318 -8.88 -13.42 3.50
N HIS A 319 -8.43 -14.53 4.07
CA HIS A 319 -7.93 -15.68 3.32
C HIS A 319 -8.62 -16.95 3.85
N ASP A 320 -9.04 -17.82 2.93
CA ASP A 320 -9.84 -19.03 3.22
C ASP A 320 -9.18 -20.05 4.17
N GLY A 321 -7.94 -19.78 4.62
CA GLY A 321 -7.24 -20.55 5.66
C GLY A 321 -7.96 -20.54 7.03
N ASP A 322 -8.81 -19.56 7.31
CA ASP A 322 -9.53 -19.45 8.59
C ASP A 322 -10.73 -20.42 8.72
N GLU A 323 -11.33 -20.89 7.61
CA GLU A 323 -12.45 -21.86 7.69
C GLU A 323 -11.96 -23.30 7.98
N SER A 324 -10.78 -23.69 7.44
CA SER A 324 -10.21 -25.03 7.63
C SER A 324 -9.80 -25.30 9.09
N ALA A 325 -9.33 -24.27 9.81
CA ALA A 325 -8.98 -24.36 11.22
C ALA A 325 -10.21 -24.52 12.14
N ALA A 326 -11.37 -23.99 11.74
CA ALA A 326 -12.63 -24.13 12.45
C ALA A 326 -13.24 -25.54 12.29
N GLU A 327 -13.05 -26.18 11.13
CA GLU A 327 -13.63 -27.50 10.85
C GLU A 327 -12.80 -28.65 11.46
N SER A 328 -11.46 -28.51 11.52
CA SER A 328 -10.57 -29.49 12.17
C SER A 328 -10.78 -29.62 13.68
N GLN A 329 -11.15 -28.52 14.36
CA GLN A 329 -11.46 -28.54 15.79
C GLN A 329 -12.83 -29.16 16.10
N ASN A 330 -13.76 -29.14 15.14
CA ASN A 330 -15.09 -29.76 15.30
C ASN A 330 -15.07 -31.28 15.05
N ALA A 331 -14.12 -31.77 14.25
CA ALA A 331 -13.97 -33.20 13.97
C ALA A 331 -13.26 -33.97 15.11
N HIS A 332 -12.39 -33.32 15.89
CA HIS A 332 -11.68 -33.99 16.99
C HIS A 332 -12.50 -34.13 18.29
N GLY A 333 -13.64 -33.44 18.40
CA GLY A 333 -14.53 -33.50 19.58
C GLY A 333 -15.56 -34.64 19.57
N HIS A 334 -15.63 -35.45 18.51
CA HIS A 334 -16.70 -36.46 18.34
C HIS A 334 -16.25 -37.92 18.38
N SER A 335 -15.00 -38.23 18.76
CA SER A 335 -14.50 -39.62 18.79
C SER A 335 -14.18 -40.20 20.18
N GLU A 336 -14.43 -39.48 21.28
CA GLU A 336 -14.30 -40.02 22.63
C GLU A 336 -15.66 -40.13 23.34
N ASN A 337 -16.54 -41.00 22.83
CA ASN A 337 -17.52 -41.75 23.64
C ASN A 337 -18.30 -42.76 22.77
N GLU A 338 -17.72 -43.94 22.56
CA GLU A 338 -18.47 -45.20 22.47
C GLU A 338 -17.80 -46.25 23.36
#